data_AF-A0A1B6NYA0-F1
#
_entry.id   AF-A0A1B6NYA0-F1
#
_cell.length_a   1.000
_cell.length_b   1.000
_cell.length_c   1.000
_cell.angle_alpha   90.00
_cell.angle_beta   90.00
_cell.angle_gamma   90.00
#
_symmetry.space_group_name_H-M   'P 1'
#
loop_
_entity.id
_entity.type
_entity.pdbx_description
1 polymer ?
#
loop_
_entity_poly.entity_id
_entity_poly.type
_entity_poly.pdbx_seq_one_letter_code
_entity_poly.pdbx_strand_id
1 'polypeptide(L)' 'MQNVKKIVLAYSGGLDTSAIIPWLKENYGCEVVAFA' A
#
# COMPACT_ATOMS: atom_id res chain seq x y z
N MET A 1 3.28 -6.60 -18.75
CA MET A 1 3.08 -6.63 -17.29
C MET A 1 1.89 -5.76 -16.94
N GLN A 2 0.99 -6.22 -16.09
CA GLN A 2 -0.15 -5.42 -15.64
C GLN A 2 0.37 -4.25 -14.81
N ASN A 3 0.04 -3.01 -15.19
CA ASN A 3 0.43 -1.83 -14.44
C ASN A 3 -0.49 -1.71 -13.22
N VAL A 4 0.00 -2.00 -12.02
CA VAL A 4 -0.81 -1.88 -10.79
C VAL A 4 -1.06 -0.40 -10.55
N LYS A 5 -2.32 0.03 -10.72
CA LYS A 5 -2.68 1.46 -10.57
C LYS A 5 -3.07 1.84 -9.14
N LYS A 6 -3.68 0.91 -8.40
CA LYS A 6 -4.23 1.13 -7.06
C LYS A 6 -4.17 -0.15 -6.22
N ILE A 7 -3.80 -0.01 -4.96
CA ILE A 7 -3.80 -1.07 -3.95
C ILE A 7 -4.70 -0.62 -2.79
N VAL A 8 -5.60 -1.51 -2.34
CA VAL A 8 -6.35 -1.32 -1.09
C VAL A 8 -5.68 -2.19 -0.03
N LEU A 9 -5.18 -1.56 1.03
CA LEU A 9 -4.46 -2.19 2.12
C LEU A 9 -5.39 -2.33 3.33
N ALA A 10 -5.62 -3.55 3.80
CA ALA A 10 -6.20 -3.78 5.11
C ALA A 10 -5.26 -3.22 6.18
N TYR A 11 -5.68 -2.16 6.86
CA TYR A 11 -4.83 -1.32 7.68
C TYR A 11 -5.28 -1.37 9.15
N SER A 12 -4.47 -2.00 9.98
CA SER A 12 -4.75 -2.14 11.41
C SER A 12 -4.31 -0.94 12.27
N GLY A 13 -3.52 -0.03 11.69
CA GLY A 13 -2.81 1.00 12.46
C GLY A 13 -1.53 0.52 13.13
N GLY A 14 -1.20 -0.77 13.05
CA GLY A 14 0.05 -1.34 13.56
C GLY A 14 1.28 -0.86 12.77
N LEU A 15 2.45 -1.04 13.38
CA LEU A 15 3.74 -0.68 12.80
C LEU A 15 3.94 -1.34 11.44
N ASP A 16 3.65 -2.63 11.32
CA ASP A 16 3.83 -3.38 10.07
C ASP A 16 2.95 -2.83 8.95
N THR A 17 1.67 -2.58 9.23
CA THR A 17 0.72 -2.01 8.26
C THR A 17 1.03 -0.56 7.91
N SER A 18 1.75 0.16 8.77
CA SER A 18 2.21 1.53 8.51
C SER A 18 3.49 1.53 7.66
N ALA A 19 4.44 0.65 7.98
CA ALA A 19 5.72 0.54 7.30
C ALA A 19 5.60 0.03 5.87
N ILE A 20 4.60 -0.80 5.57
CA ILE A 20 4.41 -1.34 4.21
C ILE A 20 3.88 -0.31 3.20
N ILE A 21 3.21 0.77 3.65
CA ILE A 21 2.65 1.81 2.76
C ILE A 21 3.73 2.51 1.90
N PRO A 22 4.82 3.06 2.45
CA PRO A 22 5.87 3.67 1.63
C PRO A 22 6.54 2.64 0.72
N TRP A 23 6.77 1.41 1.21
CA TRP A 23 7.36 0.34 0.42
C TRP A 23 6.52 0.01 -0.83
N LEU A 24 5.19 -0.09 -0.69
CA LEU A 24 4.29 -0.33 -1.82
C LEU A 24 4.32 0.83 -2.84
N LYS A 25 4.39 2.07 -2.36
CA LYS A 25 4.49 3.26 -3.24
C LYS A 25 5.80 3.26 -4.03
N GLU A 26 6.93 2.93 -3.39
CA GLU A 26 8.25 2.90 -4.03
C GLU A 26 8.41 1.75 -5.03
N ASN A 27 7.89 0.56 -4.69
CA ASN A 27 8.09 -0.64 -5.51
C ASN A 27 7.09 -0.74 -6.67
N TYR A 28 5.88 -0.19 -6.51
CA TYR A 28 4.81 -0.31 -7.49
C TYR A 28 4.38 1.01 -8.13
N GLY A 29 4.84 2.16 -7.62
CA GLY A 29 4.50 3.47 -8.18
C GLY A 29 2.99 3.77 -8.20
N CYS A 30 2.24 3.17 -7.28
CA CYS A 30 0.78 3.13 -7.32
C CYS A 30 0.14 3.85 -6.13
N GLU A 31 -1.14 4.21 -6.29
CA GLU A 31 -1.94 4.74 -5.18
C GLU A 31 -2.23 3.64 -4.15
N VAL A 32 -2.01 3.93 -2.87
CA VAL A 32 -2.31 3.00 -1.77
C VAL A 32 -3.41 3.62 -0.90
N VAL A 33 -4.52 2.90 -0.76
CA VAL A 33 -5.66 3.28 0.09
C VAL A 33 -5.68 2.35 1.30
N ALA A 34 -5.47 2.91 2.48
CA ALA A 34 -5.65 2.20 3.74
C ALA A 34 -7.14 2.07 4.06
N PHE A 35 -7.59 0.86 4.39
CA PHE A 35 -8.96 0.56 4.79
C PHE A 35 -8.93 -0.26 6.08
N ALA A 36 -9.65 0.20 7.10
CA ALA A 36 -9.70 -0.38 8.44
C ALA A 36 -11.11 -0.89 8.74
#